data_AF-A0A7W0H1F6-F1
#
_entry.id   AF-A0A7W0H1F6-F1
#
_cell.length_a   1.000
_cell.length_b   1.000
_cell.length_c   1.000
_cell.angle_alpha   90.00
_cell.angle_beta   90.00
_cell.angle_gamma   90.00
#
_symmetry.space_group_name_H-M   'P 1'
#
loop_
_entity.id
_entity.type
_entity.pdbx_description
1 polymer ?
#
loop_
_entity_poly.entity_id
_entity_poly.type
_entity_poly.pdbx_seq_one_letter_code
_entity_poly.pdbx_strand_id
1 'polypeptide(L)' 'MSYGAPGRGRHITIYANAGHTYMVVDGRRYDTSAIGETGSRWTSTHRSSQGYVVRHPPGL' A
#
# COMPACT_ATOMS: atom_id res chain seq x y z
N MET A 1 14.60 -14.91 -0.17
CA MET A 1 14.65 -13.52 0.34
C MET A 1 13.25 -12.95 0.42
N SER A 2 12.92 -12.17 1.45
CA SER A 2 11.67 -11.39 1.56
C SER A 2 12.00 -9.92 1.73
N TYR A 3 11.16 -9.03 1.18
CA TYR A 3 11.30 -7.60 1.36
C TYR A 3 10.65 -7.12 2.67
N GLY A 4 11.37 -6.27 3.41
CA GLY A 4 10.83 -5.53 4.56
C GLY A 4 10.43 -6.36 5.79
N ALA A 5 9.97 -5.66 6.81
CA ALA A 5 9.43 -6.27 8.03
C ALA A 5 7.93 -6.61 7.86
N PRO A 6 7.43 -7.68 8.52
CA PRO A 6 6.03 -8.07 8.46
C PRO A 6 5.11 -7.02 9.07
N GLY A 7 3.90 -6.88 8.50
CA GLY A 7 2.85 -6.04 9.05
C GLY A 7 2.94 -4.57 8.64
N ARG A 8 2.08 -3.75 9.26
CA ARG A 8 1.95 -2.32 8.97
C ARG A 8 3.14 -1.55 9.54
N GLY A 9 3.67 -0.62 8.77
CA GLY A 9 4.70 0.33 9.21
C GLY A 9 4.10 1.59 9.81
N ARG A 10 4.96 2.45 10.37
CA ARG A 10 4.54 3.71 10.98
C ARG A 10 4.13 4.74 9.95
N HIS A 11 4.99 4.97 8.96
CA HIS A 11 4.74 5.92 7.88
C HIS A 11 4.33 5.24 6.59
N ILE A 12 4.99 4.12 6.25
CA ILE A 12 4.79 3.43 4.98
C ILE A 12 4.31 2.00 5.24
N THR A 13 3.25 1.59 4.58
CA THR A 13 2.82 0.19 4.50
C THR A 13 2.61 -0.20 3.05
N ILE A 14 3.27 -1.28 2.62
CA ILE A 14 3.14 -1.87 1.29
C ILE A 14 2.24 -3.10 1.38
N TYR A 15 1.32 -3.20 0.43
CA TYR A 15 0.40 -4.31 0.26
C TYR A 15 0.69 -4.93 -1.10
N ALA A 16 1.12 -6.20 -1.12
CA ALA A 16 1.47 -6.88 -2.36
C ALA A 16 0.89 -8.29 -2.43
N ASN A 17 0.46 -8.69 -3.62
CA ASN A 17 0.19 -10.08 -3.98
C ASN A 17 0.64 -10.33 -5.43
N ALA A 18 0.33 -11.49 -5.99
CA ALA A 18 0.78 -11.87 -7.34
C ALA A 18 0.19 -10.98 -8.46
N GLY A 19 -0.94 -10.30 -8.23
CA GLY A 19 -1.64 -9.54 -9.26
C GLY A 19 -1.53 -8.03 -9.11
N HIS A 20 -1.26 -7.51 -7.91
CA HIS A 20 -1.25 -6.07 -7.65
C HIS A 20 -0.36 -5.68 -6.48
N THR A 21 0.13 -4.44 -6.51
CA THR A 21 0.85 -3.83 -5.39
C THR A 21 0.42 -2.38 -5.25
N TYR A 22 0.18 -1.97 -4.01
CA TYR A 22 -0.08 -0.58 -3.64
C TYR A 22 0.57 -0.24 -2.30
N MET A 23 0.60 1.03 -1.94
CA MET A 23 1.11 1.47 -0.64
C MET A 23 0.22 2.50 0.03
N VAL A 24 0.33 2.59 1.35
CA VAL A 24 -0.23 3.66 2.16
C VAL A 24 0.92 4.42 2.80
N VAL A 25 0.95 5.74 2.58
CA VAL A 25 1.94 6.66 3.13
C VAL A 25 1.19 7.67 3.99
N ASP A 26 1.47 7.71 5.29
CA ASP A 26 0.81 8.59 6.27
C ASP A 26 -0.73 8.59 6.14
N GLY A 27 -1.30 7.40 5.96
CA GLY A 27 -2.74 7.19 5.83
C GLY A 27 -3.32 7.46 4.43
N ARG A 28 -2.53 7.96 3.48
CA ARG A 28 -2.95 8.19 2.09
C ARG A 28 -2.52 7.05 1.19
N ARG A 29 -3.45 6.52 0.38
CA ARG A 29 -3.20 5.39 -0.52
C ARG A 29 -2.64 5.89 -1.85
N TYR A 30 -1.54 5.29 -2.28
CA TYR A 30 -1.02 5.39 -3.65
C TYR A 30 -1.31 4.10 -4.40
N ASP A 31 -2.18 4.18 -5.40
CA ASP A 31 -2.64 3.04 -6.18
C ASP A 31 -2.88 3.45 -7.63
N THR A 32 -2.47 2.61 -8.58
CA THR A 32 -2.71 2.86 -10.01
C THR A 32 -4.19 2.89 -10.34
N SER A 33 -5.04 2.17 -9.61
CA SER A 33 -6.49 2.18 -9.83
C SER A 33 -7.14 3.53 -9.51
N ALA A 34 -6.51 4.38 -8.70
CA ALA A 34 -7.09 5.65 -8.27
C ALA A 34 -7.12 6.71 -9.38
N ILE A 35 -6.33 6.53 -10.45
CA ILE A 35 -6.19 7.53 -11.52
C ILE A 35 -7.52 7.86 -12.21
N GLY A 36 -8.40 6.86 -12.38
CA GLY A 36 -9.72 7.05 -12.99
C GLY A 36 -10.76 7.68 -12.06
N GLU A 37 -10.48 7.74 -10.76
CA GLU A 37 -11.44 8.23 -9.75
C GLU A 37 -11.13 9.65 -9.33
N THR A 38 -9.84 9.98 -9.14
CA THR A 38 -9.41 11.28 -8.60
C THR A 38 -8.58 12.10 -9.58
N GLY A 39 -8.26 11.57 -10.76
CA GLY A 39 -7.27 12.16 -11.67
C GLY A 39 -5.83 12.07 -11.15
N SER A 40 -5.61 11.38 -10.02
CA SER A 40 -4.33 11.17 -9.38
C SER A 40 -4.20 9.72 -8.94
N ARG A 41 -2.97 9.20 -8.82
CA ARG A 41 -2.75 7.90 -8.17
C ARG A 41 -2.90 7.96 -6.65
N TRP A 42 -3.03 9.17 -6.11
CA TRP A 42 -3.30 9.38 -4.69
C TRP A 42 -4.79 9.42 -4.39
N THR A 43 -5.19 8.71 -3.35
CA THR A 43 -6.55 8.73 -2.83
C THR A 43 -6.56 8.56 -1.31
N SER A 44 -7.60 9.09 -0.66
CA SER A 44 -7.90 8.84 0.75
C SER A 44 -8.87 7.67 0.93
N THR A 45 -9.41 7.12 -0.16
CA THR A 45 -10.31 5.97 -0.13
C THR A 45 -9.51 4.69 0.07
N HIS A 46 -9.83 3.97 1.14
CA HIS A 46 -9.27 2.65 1.42
C HIS A 46 -10.21 1.55 0.95
N ARG A 47 -9.63 0.41 0.55
CA ARG A 47 -10.36 -0.81 0.17
C ARG A 47 -9.83 -1.97 1.00
N SER A 48 -10.58 -3.08 1.02
CA SER A 48 -10.11 -4.31 1.65
C SER A 48 -8.70 -4.68 1.18
N SER A 49 -7.84 -5.01 2.12
CA SER A 49 -6.49 -5.52 1.89
C SER A 49 -6.43 -7.05 1.96
N GLN A 50 -7.57 -7.73 1.98
CA GLN A 50 -7.64 -9.18 2.04
C GLN A 50 -6.89 -9.80 0.83
N GLY A 51 -6.07 -10.81 1.11
CA GLY A 51 -5.24 -11.47 0.11
C GLY A 51 -3.93 -10.76 -0.23
N TYR A 52 -3.60 -9.66 0.44
CA TYR A 52 -2.30 -9.01 0.31
C TYR A 52 -1.36 -9.38 1.46
N VAL A 53 -0.09 -9.61 1.12
CA VAL A 53 1.01 -9.64 2.08
C VAL A 53 1.32 -8.20 2.48
N VAL A 54 1.33 -7.95 3.78
CA VAL A 54 1.56 -6.61 4.34
C VAL A 54 2.99 -6.51 4.84
N ARG A 55 3.74 -5.52 4.34
CA ARG A 55 5.14 -5.26 4.70
C ARG A 55 5.39 -3.77 4.89
N HIS A 56 6.48 -3.43 5.57
CA HIS A 56 6.98 -2.06 5.65
C HIS A 56 8.50 -2.00 5.57
N PRO A 57 9.07 -0.87 5.10
CA PRO A 57 10.51 -0.62 5.18
C PRO A 57 10.94 -0.47 6.65
N PRO A 58 11.92 -1.24 7.15
CA PRO A 58 12.44 -1.07 8.50
C PRO A 58 13.08 0.31 8.67
N GLY A 59 12.84 0.96 9.81
CA GLY A 59 13.43 2.27 10.13
C GLY A 59 12.67 3.49 9.58
N LEU A 60 11.50 3.31 8.98
CA LEU A 60 10.54 4.37 8.63
C LEU A 60 9.29 4.29 9.50
#